data_AF-A0A5E7Z3C2-F1
#
_entry.id   AF-A0A5E7Z3C2-F1
#
_cell.length_a   1.000
_cell.length_b   1.000
_cell.length_c   1.000
_cell.angle_alpha   90.00
_cell.angle_beta   90.00
_cell.angle_gamma   90.00
#
_symmetry.space_group_name_H-M   'P 1'
#
loop_
_entity.id
_entity.type
_entity.pdbx_description
1 polymer ?
#
loop_
_entity_poly.entity_id
_entity_poly.type
_entity_poly.pdbx_seq_one_letter_code
_entity_poly.pdbx_strand_id
1 'polypeptide(L)'
;MKKLACAFTLSLIPAAATASPFGIGQGTNISALKVVKKEGQKTYRVQVPEPNSNFESYWVMATPPTGVCAVYGETKSYSTWSEAKAKRESVAKLLTKYGKPTHVKPNLDYATLSIRPPVEAYDLEWRKLAAPLSAVSLDVVGRDGGQIVRLTYFFRNMGQCHTWEPRQDRRGL
;
A
#
# COMPACT_ATOMS: atom_id res chain seq x y z
N MET A 1 9.02 25.77 57.48
CA MET A 1 8.02 25.52 56.42
C MET A 1 8.65 24.56 55.41
N LYS A 2 8.27 23.28 55.39
CA LYS A 2 8.86 22.25 54.52
C LYS A 2 8.10 22.24 53.19
N LYS A 3 8.79 22.58 52.09
CA LYS A 3 8.23 22.53 50.72
C LYS A 3 8.22 21.06 50.27
N LEU A 4 7.03 20.48 50.14
CA LEU A 4 6.85 19.17 49.49
C LEU A 4 6.97 19.38 47.97
N ALA A 5 8.04 18.87 47.37
CA ALA A 5 8.16 18.77 45.92
C ALA A 5 7.43 17.52 45.45
N CYS A 6 6.25 17.69 44.83
CA CYS A 6 5.56 16.61 44.12
C CYS A 6 6.29 16.34 42.80
N ALA A 7 7.06 15.25 42.75
CA ALA A 7 7.64 14.75 41.51
C ALA A 7 6.54 14.10 40.66
N PHE A 8 6.07 14.82 39.64
CA PHE A 8 5.11 14.31 38.66
C PHE A 8 5.86 13.37 37.71
N THR A 9 5.82 12.06 37.98
CA THR A 9 6.40 11.06 37.09
C THR A 9 5.50 10.93 35.86
N LEU A 10 5.90 11.57 34.76
CA LEU A 10 5.21 11.49 33.49
C LEU A 10 5.41 10.08 32.93
N SER A 11 4.50 9.15 33.23
CA SER A 11 4.48 7.83 32.62
C SER A 11 4.18 8.01 31.12
N LEU A 12 5.22 7.95 30.29
CA LEU A 12 5.04 7.79 28.84
C LEU A 12 4.36 6.44 28.62
N ILE A 13 3.04 6.46 28.44
CA ILE A 13 2.32 5.31 27.93
C ILE A 13 2.85 5.10 26.50
N PRO A 14 3.47 3.96 26.18
CA PRO A 14 3.88 3.68 24.81
C PRO A 14 2.62 3.73 23.96
N ALA A 15 2.53 4.73 23.07
CA ALA A 15 1.47 4.77 22.08
C ALA A 15 1.56 3.44 21.32
N ALA A 16 0.54 2.60 21.45
CA ALA A 16 0.46 1.35 20.71
C ALA A 16 0.63 1.73 19.23
N ALA A 17 1.80 1.42 18.67
CA ALA A 17 2.09 1.64 17.28
C ALA A 17 1.04 0.81 16.52
N THR A 18 0.06 1.50 15.96
CA THR A 18 -0.96 0.84 15.15
C THR A 18 -0.21 0.22 13.99
N ALA A 19 -0.14 -1.11 14.00
CA ALA A 19 0.67 -1.91 13.09
C ALA A 19 0.32 -1.53 11.65
N SER A 20 1.16 -0.67 11.08
CA SER A 20 0.94 -0.11 9.75
C SER A 20 1.43 -1.11 8.72
N PRO A 21 0.83 -1.19 7.52
CA PRO A 21 1.26 -2.16 6.53
C PRO A 21 2.75 -1.97 6.19
N PHE A 22 3.52 -3.04 6.42
CA PHE A 22 4.98 -3.06 6.24
C PHE A 22 5.74 -2.00 7.07
N GLY A 23 5.16 -1.52 8.17
CA GLY A 23 5.73 -0.47 9.00
C GLY A 23 5.61 0.95 8.41
N ILE A 24 4.81 1.16 7.36
CA ILE A 24 4.59 2.47 6.74
C ILE A 24 3.14 2.91 6.93
N GLY A 25 2.95 4.03 7.63
CA GLY A 25 1.63 4.58 7.96
C GLY A 25 1.10 5.58 6.94
N GLN A 26 -0.18 5.92 7.11
CA GLN A 26 -0.80 7.03 6.38
C GLN A 26 -0.07 8.33 6.66
N GLY A 27 0.23 9.10 5.61
CA GLY A 27 0.80 10.44 5.72
C GLY A 27 2.29 10.48 6.03
N THR A 28 2.97 9.32 6.10
CA THR A 28 4.43 9.29 6.22
C THR A 28 5.06 10.10 5.09
N ASN A 29 5.93 11.06 5.43
CA ASN A 29 6.60 11.89 4.43
C ASN A 29 7.57 11.06 3.59
N ILE A 30 7.67 11.34 2.29
CA ILE A 30 8.59 10.63 1.39
C ILE A 30 10.06 10.78 1.81
N SER A 31 10.42 11.90 2.44
CA SER A 31 11.76 12.15 2.99
C SER A 31 12.10 11.29 4.21
N ALA A 32 11.09 10.73 4.90
CA ALA A 32 11.28 9.79 6.00
C ALA A 32 11.42 8.34 5.52
N LEU A 33 11.28 8.09 4.21
CA LEU A 33 11.38 6.76 3.62
C LEU A 33 12.73 6.56 2.94
N LYS A 34 13.24 5.32 3.00
CA LYS A 34 14.40 4.91 2.22
C LYS A 34 13.97 4.59 0.79
N VAL A 35 13.93 5.63 -0.05
CA VAL A 35 13.58 5.51 -1.47
C VAL A 35 14.70 4.82 -2.24
N VAL A 36 14.37 3.72 -2.90
CA VAL A 36 15.27 2.97 -3.79
C VAL A 36 15.23 3.55 -5.20
N LYS A 37 14.02 3.87 -5.69
CA LYS A 37 13.83 4.40 -7.05
C LYS A 37 12.54 5.19 -7.15
N LYS A 38 12.55 6.30 -7.89
CA LYS A 38 11.34 7.01 -8.32
C LYS A 38 10.90 6.46 -9.68
N GLU A 39 9.65 6.02 -9.77
CA GLU A 39 9.14 5.26 -10.92
C GLU A 39 8.00 6.00 -11.63
N GLY A 40 7.46 7.05 -10.99
CA GLY A 40 6.52 7.97 -11.59
C GLY A 40 6.46 9.28 -10.82
N GLN A 41 5.49 10.14 -11.13
CA GLN A 41 5.33 11.41 -10.41
C GLN A 41 5.01 11.22 -8.93
N LYS A 42 4.21 10.20 -8.59
CA LYS A 42 3.71 9.92 -7.24
C LYS A 42 4.11 8.53 -6.72
N THR A 43 4.84 7.74 -7.52
CA THR A 43 5.10 6.32 -7.25
C THR A 43 6.59 6.10 -7.02
N TYR A 44 6.91 5.43 -5.91
CA TYR A 44 8.28 5.22 -5.45
C TYR A 44 8.46 3.78 -5.02
N ARG A 45 9.58 3.16 -5.41
CA ARG A 45 10.06 1.91 -4.84
C ARG A 45 10.88 2.21 -3.59
N VAL A 46 10.62 1.50 -2.49
CA VAL A 46 11.18 1.79 -1.17
C VAL A 46 11.69 0.53 -0.46
N GLN A 47 12.55 0.70 0.54
CA GLN A 47 12.78 -0.30 1.57
C GLN A 47 11.80 -0.07 2.72
N VAL A 48 11.21 -1.14 3.24
CA VAL A 48 10.20 -1.09 4.30
C VAL A 48 10.79 -1.53 5.65
N PRO A 49 10.34 -0.94 6.78
CA PRO A 49 10.77 -1.37 8.11
C PRO A 49 10.41 -2.83 8.44
N GLU A 50 9.23 -3.29 8.01
CA GLU A 50 8.71 -4.62 8.33
C GLU A 50 8.41 -5.41 7.04
N PRO A 51 9.44 -5.99 6.37
CA PRO A 51 9.21 -6.76 5.15
C PRO A 51 8.49 -8.08 5.45
N ASN A 52 7.71 -8.55 4.47
CA ASN A 52 7.08 -9.86 4.47
C ASN A 52 7.72 -10.76 3.40
N SER A 53 8.04 -12.01 3.75
CA SER A 53 8.71 -12.97 2.88
C SER A 53 7.95 -13.35 1.61
N ASN A 54 6.67 -12.96 1.49
CA ASN A 54 5.93 -13.16 0.25
C ASN A 54 6.29 -12.16 -0.86
N PHE A 55 6.84 -10.99 -0.52
CA PHE A 55 7.07 -9.90 -1.48
C PHE A 55 8.57 -9.61 -1.64
N GLU A 56 8.98 -9.37 -2.88
CA GLU A 56 10.36 -9.03 -3.24
C GLU A 56 10.59 -7.53 -3.37
N SER A 57 9.52 -6.77 -3.66
CA SER A 57 9.60 -5.33 -3.79
C SER A 57 8.43 -4.62 -3.13
N TYR A 58 8.70 -3.40 -2.68
CA TYR A 58 7.73 -2.56 -1.98
C TYR A 58 7.68 -1.19 -2.61
N TRP A 59 6.49 -0.65 -2.60
CA TRP A 59 6.16 0.56 -3.30
C TRP A 59 5.24 1.40 -2.46
N VAL A 60 5.33 2.71 -2.64
CA VAL A 60 4.39 3.66 -2.07
C VAL A 60 3.88 4.58 -3.15
N MET A 61 2.62 4.97 -3.01
CA MET A 61 2.11 6.19 -3.62
C MET A 61 2.15 7.30 -2.58
N ALA A 62 2.79 8.41 -2.91
CA ALA A 62 2.95 9.56 -2.03
C ALA A 62 3.02 10.86 -2.81
N THR A 63 2.62 11.95 -2.17
CA THR A 63 2.82 13.32 -2.69
C THR A 63 3.46 14.18 -1.62
N PRO A 64 4.17 15.28 -1.98
CA PRO A 64 4.77 16.17 -1.00
C PRO A 64 3.80 16.73 0.08
N PRO A 65 2.58 17.21 -0.27
CA PRO A 65 1.69 17.77 0.75
C PRO A 65 0.95 16.73 1.60
N THR A 66 0.75 15.51 1.07
CA THR A 66 -0.12 14.51 1.71
C THR A 66 0.66 13.38 2.38
N GLY A 67 1.92 13.16 1.99
CA GLY A 67 2.69 11.97 2.37
C GLY A 67 2.16 10.69 1.69
N VAL A 68 2.48 9.54 2.28
CA VAL A 68 2.03 8.22 1.78
C VAL A 68 0.51 8.09 1.87
N CYS A 69 -0.08 7.59 0.78
CA CYS A 69 -1.52 7.32 0.67
C CYS A 69 -1.86 5.91 0.20
N ALA A 70 -0.87 5.18 -0.32
CA ALA A 70 -0.96 3.75 -0.49
C ALA A 70 0.42 3.11 -0.32
N VAL A 71 0.45 1.87 0.15
CA VAL A 71 1.65 1.04 0.19
C VAL A 71 1.30 -0.33 -0.36
N TYR A 72 2.19 -0.90 -1.17
CA TYR A 72 1.97 -2.23 -1.74
C TYR A 72 3.26 -3.04 -1.84
N GLY A 73 3.10 -4.35 -1.69
CA GLY A 73 4.15 -5.34 -1.93
C GLY A 73 3.86 -6.09 -3.24
N GLU A 74 4.91 -6.36 -4.02
CA GLU A 74 4.84 -7.21 -5.21
C GLU A 74 5.69 -8.46 -5.00
N THR A 75 5.14 -9.62 -5.38
CA THR A 75 5.89 -10.87 -5.42
C THR A 75 6.91 -10.86 -6.54
N LYS A 76 7.72 -11.92 -6.60
CA LYS A 76 8.43 -12.25 -7.84
C LYS A 76 7.47 -12.38 -9.03
N SER A 77 8.05 -12.29 -10.23
CA SER A 77 7.34 -12.62 -11.46
C SER A 77 7.20 -14.14 -11.63
N TYR A 78 6.02 -14.55 -12.08
CA TYR A 78 5.65 -15.93 -12.39
C TYR A 78 5.47 -16.08 -13.91
N SER A 79 5.86 -17.25 -14.43
CA SER A 79 5.82 -17.51 -15.87
C SER A 79 4.39 -17.75 -16.37
N THR A 80 3.52 -18.27 -15.50
CA THR A 80 2.14 -18.60 -15.84
C THR A 80 1.12 -17.96 -14.90
N TRP A 81 -0.09 -17.78 -15.41
CA TRP A 81 -1.24 -17.33 -14.62
C TRP A 81 -1.60 -18.31 -13.50
N SER A 82 -1.44 -19.62 -13.73
CA SER A 82 -1.74 -20.64 -12.73
C SER A 82 -0.83 -20.53 -11.51
N GLU A 83 0.48 -20.33 -11.72
CA GLU A 83 1.45 -20.11 -10.65
C GLU A 83 1.12 -18.85 -9.84
N ALA A 84 0.83 -17.74 -10.53
CA ALA A 84 0.45 -16.49 -9.88
C ALA A 84 -0.86 -16.62 -9.09
N LYS A 85 -1.85 -17.36 -9.60
CA LYS A 85 -3.12 -17.62 -8.91
C LYS A 85 -2.90 -18.43 -7.62
N ALA A 86 -2.11 -19.50 -7.68
CA ALA A 86 -1.76 -20.27 -6.49
C ALA A 86 -1.02 -19.41 -5.46
N LYS A 87 -0.11 -18.53 -5.90
CA LYS A 87 0.54 -17.57 -5.00
C LYS A 87 -0.46 -16.60 -4.38
N ARG A 88 -1.40 -16.06 -5.17
CA ARG A 88 -2.44 -15.15 -4.69
C ARG A 88 -3.25 -15.77 -3.56
N GLU A 89 -3.65 -17.03 -3.67
CA GLU A 89 -4.36 -17.74 -2.61
C GLU A 89 -3.54 -17.85 -1.31
N SER A 90 -2.22 -18.06 -1.44
CA SER A 90 -1.32 -18.02 -0.29
C SER A 90 -1.24 -16.62 0.35
N VAL A 91 -1.10 -15.57 -0.48
CA VAL A 91 -1.05 -14.16 0.00
C VAL A 91 -2.37 -13.74 0.62
N ALA A 92 -3.52 -14.22 0.12
CA ALA A 92 -4.84 -13.92 0.67
C ALA A 92 -4.97 -14.34 2.14
N LYS A 93 -4.22 -15.35 2.60
CA LYS A 93 -4.19 -15.74 4.02
C LYS A 93 -3.68 -14.62 4.93
N LEU A 94 -2.83 -13.72 4.43
CA LEU A 94 -2.34 -12.55 5.18
C LEU A 94 -3.46 -11.54 5.48
N LEU A 95 -4.55 -11.58 4.72
CA LEU A 95 -5.68 -10.66 4.86
C LEU A 95 -6.70 -11.09 5.90
N THR A 96 -6.62 -12.33 6.41
CA THR A 96 -7.54 -12.84 7.43
C THR A 96 -7.61 -11.95 8.68
N LYS A 97 -6.51 -11.26 9.03
CA LYS A 97 -6.46 -10.31 10.14
C LYS A 97 -7.35 -9.07 9.98
N TYR A 98 -7.84 -8.79 8.78
CA TYR A 98 -8.69 -7.63 8.50
C TYR A 98 -10.21 -7.97 8.50
N GLY A 99 -10.64 -9.20 8.81
CA GLY A 99 -12.03 -9.70 8.60
C GLY A 99 -12.25 -10.72 7.45
N LYS A 100 -13.39 -10.63 6.74
CA LYS A 100 -13.65 -11.34 5.48
C LYS A 100 -13.85 -10.34 4.34
N PRO A 101 -13.40 -10.63 3.12
CA PRO A 101 -13.67 -9.76 1.98
C PRO A 101 -15.17 -9.76 1.68
N THR A 102 -15.71 -8.57 1.43
CA THR A 102 -17.14 -8.34 1.24
C THR A 102 -17.58 -8.37 -0.21
N HIS A 103 -16.70 -8.05 -1.17
CA HIS A 103 -16.97 -8.16 -2.60
C HIS A 103 -15.78 -8.81 -3.30
N VAL A 104 -16.08 -9.54 -4.38
CA VAL A 104 -15.11 -10.11 -5.31
C VAL A 104 -15.57 -9.59 -6.66
N LYS A 105 -15.15 -8.38 -7.05
CA LYS A 105 -15.52 -7.87 -8.37
C LYS A 105 -14.56 -8.48 -9.40
N PRO A 106 -15.04 -9.20 -10.43
CA PRO A 106 -14.23 -9.45 -11.60
C PRO A 106 -13.93 -8.08 -12.23
N ASN A 107 -12.66 -7.72 -12.32
CA ASN A 107 -12.24 -6.45 -12.89
C ASN A 107 -12.45 -6.48 -14.41
N LEU A 108 -13.66 -6.10 -14.84
CA LEU A 108 -14.07 -6.10 -16.25
C LEU A 108 -13.46 -4.92 -17.04
N ASP A 109 -12.91 -3.90 -16.37
CA ASP A 109 -12.50 -2.64 -17.01
C ASP A 109 -11.09 -2.64 -17.63
N TYR A 110 -10.29 -3.69 -17.42
CA TYR A 110 -9.03 -3.87 -18.18
C TYR A 110 -9.22 -4.60 -19.52
N ALA A 111 -10.44 -5.01 -19.85
CA ALA A 111 -10.75 -5.73 -21.09
C ALA A 111 -10.78 -4.82 -22.35
N THR A 112 -10.70 -3.49 -22.20
CA THR A 112 -10.98 -2.58 -23.33
C THR A 112 -9.79 -2.19 -24.20
N LEU A 113 -8.54 -2.63 -23.95
CA LEU A 113 -7.40 -2.27 -24.83
C LEU A 113 -6.21 -3.24 -24.88
N SER A 114 -6.34 -4.49 -24.41
CA SER A 114 -5.25 -5.48 -24.51
C SER A 114 -5.76 -6.82 -25.03
N ILE A 115 -5.07 -7.38 -26.03
CA ILE A 115 -5.29 -8.73 -26.61
C ILE A 115 -4.94 -9.85 -25.60
N ARG A 116 -4.77 -9.51 -24.32
CA ARG A 116 -4.43 -10.44 -23.24
C ARG A 116 -5.72 -10.91 -22.56
N PRO A 117 -5.77 -12.17 -22.09
CA PRO A 117 -6.95 -12.70 -21.41
C PRO A 117 -7.36 -11.76 -20.27
N PRO A 118 -8.67 -11.60 -20.02
CA PRO A 118 -9.21 -10.62 -19.09
C PRO A 118 -8.49 -10.76 -17.75
N VAL A 119 -7.92 -9.65 -17.29
CA VAL A 119 -7.28 -9.56 -15.98
C VAL A 119 -8.36 -9.86 -14.96
N GLU A 120 -8.37 -11.09 -14.42
CA GLU A 120 -9.14 -11.41 -13.22
C GLU A 120 -8.51 -10.68 -12.02
N ALA A 121 -8.56 -9.35 -12.02
CA ALA A 121 -8.37 -8.61 -10.79
C ALA A 121 -9.64 -8.86 -9.97
N TYR A 122 -9.45 -9.44 -8.80
CA TYR A 122 -10.51 -9.64 -7.84
C TYR A 122 -10.32 -8.56 -6.78
N ASP A 123 -11.06 -7.47 -6.89
CA ASP A 123 -11.05 -6.48 -5.81
C ASP A 123 -11.82 -7.05 -4.63
N LEU A 124 -11.04 -7.44 -3.61
CA LEU A 124 -11.54 -7.83 -2.31
C LEU A 124 -11.81 -6.57 -1.50
N GLU A 125 -13.00 -5.98 -1.59
CA GLU A 125 -13.34 -4.82 -0.73
C GLU A 125 -13.68 -5.27 0.69
N TRP A 126 -13.26 -4.53 1.72
CA TRP A 126 -13.52 -4.85 3.13
C TRP A 126 -14.31 -3.70 3.78
N ARG A 127 -15.59 -3.93 4.13
CA ARG A 127 -16.48 -2.87 4.68
C ARG A 127 -16.15 -2.39 6.10
N LYS A 128 -15.19 -3.00 6.82
CA LYS A 128 -14.84 -2.63 8.21
C LYS A 128 -13.34 -2.68 8.45
N LEU A 129 -12.57 -1.95 7.65
CA LEU A 129 -11.14 -1.80 7.90
C LEU A 129 -10.92 -0.88 9.10
N ALA A 130 -10.01 -1.30 9.99
CA ALA A 130 -9.52 -0.42 11.04
C ALA A 130 -8.82 0.80 10.41
N ALA A 131 -8.97 1.96 11.03
CA ALA A 131 -8.20 3.13 10.65
C ALA A 131 -6.69 2.80 10.72
N PRO A 132 -5.85 3.35 9.82
CA PRO A 132 -6.16 4.39 8.84
C PRO A 132 -6.55 3.87 7.43
N LEU A 133 -6.86 2.58 7.28
CA LEU A 133 -7.14 2.01 5.96
C LEU A 133 -8.52 2.41 5.42
N SER A 134 -8.61 2.58 4.11
CA SER A 134 -9.84 2.80 3.35
C SER A 134 -10.20 1.57 2.49
N ALA A 135 -9.20 0.90 1.93
CA ALA A 135 -9.36 -0.32 1.17
C ALA A 135 -8.08 -1.19 1.25
N VAL A 136 -8.23 -2.48 0.94
CA VAL A 136 -7.13 -3.41 0.71
C VAL A 136 -7.45 -4.17 -0.56
N SER A 137 -6.52 -4.27 -1.51
CA SER A 137 -6.71 -5.02 -2.76
C SER A 137 -5.62 -6.07 -2.93
N LEU A 138 -5.96 -7.18 -3.60
CA LEU A 138 -5.06 -8.29 -3.89
C LEU A 138 -5.27 -8.75 -5.34
N ASP A 139 -4.35 -8.35 -6.20
CA ASP A 139 -4.47 -8.49 -7.65
C ASP A 139 -3.33 -9.33 -8.25
N VAL A 140 -3.58 -9.91 -9.43
CA VAL A 140 -2.56 -10.50 -10.30
C VAL A 140 -2.39 -9.58 -11.50
N VAL A 141 -1.16 -9.12 -11.73
CA VAL A 141 -0.85 -8.15 -12.79
C VAL A 141 0.13 -8.75 -13.77
N GLY A 142 -0.16 -8.64 -15.07
CA GLY A 142 0.81 -8.99 -16.11
C GLY A 142 1.87 -7.90 -16.28
N ARG A 143 3.15 -8.26 -16.20
CA ARG A 143 4.29 -7.34 -16.35
C ARG A 143 5.44 -8.03 -17.08
N ASP A 144 5.95 -7.39 -18.14
CA ASP A 144 7.17 -7.77 -18.87
C ASP A 144 7.30 -9.28 -19.19
N GLY A 145 6.21 -9.89 -19.68
CA GLY A 145 6.19 -11.30 -20.07
C GLY A 145 5.91 -12.29 -18.94
N GLY A 146 5.66 -11.81 -17.71
CA GLY A 146 5.23 -12.63 -16.58
C GLY A 146 4.03 -12.05 -15.83
N GLN A 147 3.72 -12.66 -14.70
CA GLN A 147 2.60 -12.34 -13.81
C GLN A 147 3.12 -12.08 -12.39
N ILE A 148 2.74 -10.98 -11.76
CA ILE A 148 3.06 -10.70 -10.36
C ILE A 148 1.79 -10.71 -9.53
N VAL A 149 1.89 -11.07 -8.25
CA VAL A 149 0.82 -10.85 -7.27
C VAL A 149 1.13 -9.58 -6.51
N ARG A 150 0.16 -8.68 -6.41
CA ARG A 150 0.28 -7.41 -5.70
C ARG A 150 -0.71 -7.36 -4.56
N LEU A 151 -0.24 -6.97 -3.38
CA LEU A 151 -1.09 -6.66 -2.23
C LEU A 151 -1.00 -5.19 -1.89
N THR A 152 -2.11 -4.47 -2.05
CA THR A 152 -2.17 -3.02 -1.90
C THR A 152 -3.01 -2.61 -0.71
N TYR A 153 -2.47 -1.72 0.11
CA TYR A 153 -3.18 -1.08 1.22
C TYR A 153 -3.40 0.39 0.87
N PHE A 154 -4.67 0.78 0.76
CA PHE A 154 -5.07 2.16 0.53
C PHE A 154 -5.42 2.83 1.86
N PHE A 155 -4.89 4.03 2.05
CA PHE A 155 -5.20 4.86 3.21
C PHE A 155 -6.36 5.83 2.92
N ARG A 156 -6.95 6.42 3.95
CA ARG A 156 -8.10 7.34 3.80
C ARG A 156 -7.74 8.64 3.08
N ASN A 157 -6.47 9.03 3.04
CA ASN A 157 -5.99 10.19 2.29
C ASN A 157 -5.75 9.92 0.78
N MET A 158 -6.10 8.73 0.26
CA MET A 158 -5.89 8.38 -1.16
C MET A 158 -6.49 9.40 -2.15
N GLY A 159 -7.68 9.95 -1.85
CA GLY A 159 -8.30 10.98 -2.69
C GLY A 159 -7.41 12.21 -2.88
N GLN A 160 -6.69 12.64 -1.85
CA GLN A 160 -5.79 13.80 -1.90
C GLN A 160 -4.58 13.54 -2.81
N CYS A 161 -4.08 12.31 -2.83
CA CYS A 161 -3.03 11.91 -3.75
C CYS A 161 -3.48 11.95 -5.20
N HIS A 162 -4.71 11.51 -5.50
CA HIS A 162 -5.22 11.53 -6.87
C HIS A 162 -5.39 12.95 -7.40
N THR A 163 -5.94 13.85 -6.59
CA THR A 163 -6.19 15.25 -6.97
C THR A 163 -4.93 16.13 -6.98
N TRP A 164 -3.81 15.67 -6.41
CA TRP A 164 -2.58 16.46 -6.43
C TRP A 164 -1.98 16.50 -7.84
N GLU A 165 -1.74 17.70 -8.35
CA GLU A 165 -0.96 17.91 -9.56
C GLU A 165 0.35 18.61 -9.21
N PRO A 166 1.49 18.18 -9.78
CA PRO A 166 2.72 18.94 -9.63
C PRO A 166 2.50 20.32 -10.25
N ARG A 167 2.82 21.39 -9.52
CA ARG A 167 2.87 22.73 -10.13
C ARG A 167 3.86 22.66 -11.29
N GLN A 168 3.35 22.78 -12.51
CA GLN A 168 4.21 23.07 -13.65
C GLN A 168 4.72 24.49 -13.45
N ASP A 169 5.99 24.62 -13.07
CA ASP A 169 6.63 25.93 -12.98
C ASP A 169 6.66 26.51 -14.40
N ARG A 170 5.70 27.38 -14.74
CA ARG A 170 5.59 28.03 -16.05
C ARG A 170 6.67 29.11 -16.27
N ARG A 171 7.83 28.99 -15.61
CA ARG A 171 8.94 29.95 -15.73
C ARG A 171 9.96 29.52 -16.80
N GLY A 172 9.48 29.01 -17.93
CA GLY A 172 10.33 28.47 -19.01
C GLY A 172 9.74 28.56 -20.41
N LEU A 173 8.85 29.51 -20.68
CA LEU A 173 8.51 29.95 -22.04
C LEU A 173 8.68 31.46 -22.13
#